data_AF-W6TVQ3-F1
#
_entry.id   AF-W6TVQ3-F1
#
_cell.length_a   1.000
_cell.length_b   1.000
_cell.length_c   1.000
_cell.angle_alpha   90.00
_cell.angle_beta   90.00
_cell.angle_gamma   90.00
#
_symmetry.space_group_name_H-M   'P 1'
#
loop_
_entity.id
_entity.type
_entity.pdbx_description
1 polymer ?
#
loop_
_entity_poly.entity_id
_entity_poly.type
_entity_poly.pdbx_seq_one_letter_code
_entity_poly.pdbx_strand_id
1 'polypeptide(L)'
;MNYPKVKDKVEEISKIEEGARKAAEAGASIGAVNGADILKAIAKSKEDPKVDNAEGIENATDVAEIAVAPAVANKKEIKDEAKKDAVIAARIALRGMAKDGKFVAKTGEDKSAFAINGAVASAVNKVLSTLTIAIRNRVDEGLKEINRVLGEIKQGEGSVAKINE
;
A
#
# COMPACT_ATOMS: atom_id res chain seq x y z
N MET A 1 -29.52 -43.69 -3.86
CA MET A 1 -28.69 -42.85 -4.73
C MET A 1 -28.12 -41.70 -3.92
N ASN A 2 -26.89 -41.85 -3.41
CA ASN A 2 -26.15 -40.72 -2.86
C ASN A 2 -25.57 -39.97 -4.07
N TYR A 3 -25.90 -38.68 -4.24
CA TYR A 3 -25.36 -37.85 -5.32
C TYR A 3 -24.17 -37.04 -4.79
N PRO A 4 -22.93 -37.58 -4.79
CA PRO A 4 -21.74 -36.86 -4.32
C PRO A 4 -21.50 -35.55 -5.08
N LYS A 5 -21.92 -35.46 -6.35
CA LYS A 5 -21.72 -34.30 -7.23
C LYS A 5 -22.35 -32.99 -6.77
N VAL A 6 -23.41 -32.99 -5.95
CA VAL A 6 -24.05 -31.73 -5.50
C VAL A 6 -23.31 -31.17 -4.28
N LYS A 7 -22.88 -32.03 -3.36
CA LYS A 7 -22.16 -31.63 -2.15
C LYS A 7 -20.78 -31.06 -2.48
N ASP A 8 -20.08 -31.70 -3.41
CA ASP A 8 -18.78 -31.23 -3.92
C ASP A 8 -18.90 -29.86 -4.60
N LYS A 9 -19.97 -29.65 -5.39
CA LYS A 9 -20.21 -28.39 -6.11
C LYS A 9 -20.65 -27.25 -5.17
N VAL A 10 -21.45 -27.54 -4.15
CA VAL A 10 -21.85 -26.58 -3.11
C VAL A 10 -20.63 -26.17 -2.28
N GLU A 11 -19.76 -27.11 -1.97
CA GLU A 11 -18.53 -26.82 -1.22
C GLU A 11 -17.46 -26.10 -2.07
N GLU A 12 -17.45 -26.34 -3.38
CA GLU A 12 -16.67 -25.55 -4.32
C GLU A 12 -17.16 -24.10 -4.38
N ILE A 13 -18.48 -23.88 -4.47
CA ILE A 13 -19.14 -22.56 -4.48
C ILE A 13 -18.92 -21.79 -3.17
N SER A 14 -19.07 -22.43 -2.00
CA SER A 14 -18.83 -21.74 -0.72
C SER A 14 -17.38 -21.28 -0.57
N LYS A 15 -16.42 -22.07 -1.07
CA LYS A 15 -15.01 -21.69 -1.09
C LYS A 15 -14.71 -20.60 -2.13
N ILE A 16 -15.50 -20.46 -3.21
CA ILE A 16 -15.38 -19.39 -4.23
C ILE A 16 -15.67 -18.04 -3.57
N GLU A 17 -16.74 -17.97 -2.79
CA GLU A 17 -17.15 -16.75 -2.09
C GLU A 17 -16.07 -16.26 -1.11
N GLU A 18 -15.33 -17.15 -0.45
CA GLU A 18 -14.35 -16.75 0.56
C GLU A 18 -13.11 -16.02 0.00
N GLY A 19 -12.62 -16.41 -1.19
CA GLY A 19 -11.48 -15.78 -1.84
C GLY A 19 -11.79 -14.37 -2.35
N ALA A 20 -12.93 -14.23 -3.04
CA ALA A 20 -13.44 -12.94 -3.48
C ALA A 20 -13.82 -12.03 -2.29
N ARG A 21 -14.37 -12.59 -1.21
CA ARG A 21 -14.69 -11.86 0.02
C ARG A 21 -13.44 -11.25 0.68
N LYS A 22 -12.34 -11.99 0.80
CA LYS A 22 -11.08 -11.47 1.36
C LYS A 22 -10.49 -10.33 0.52
N ALA A 23 -10.61 -10.42 -0.81
CA ALA A 23 -10.21 -9.33 -1.70
C ALA A 23 -11.11 -8.10 -1.54
N ALA A 24 -12.42 -8.31 -1.34
CA ALA A 24 -13.38 -7.24 -1.08
C ALA A 24 -13.12 -6.55 0.28
N GLU A 25 -12.82 -7.31 1.33
CA GLU A 25 -12.44 -6.77 2.65
C GLU A 25 -11.16 -5.93 2.55
N ALA A 26 -10.14 -6.45 1.85
CA ALA A 26 -8.93 -5.67 1.56
C ALA A 26 -9.25 -4.39 0.78
N GLY A 27 -10.11 -4.49 -0.23
CA GLY A 27 -10.60 -3.35 -1.01
C GLY A 27 -11.33 -2.31 -0.16
N ALA A 28 -12.12 -2.74 0.83
CA ALA A 28 -12.82 -1.86 1.76
C ALA A 28 -11.83 -1.09 2.64
N SER A 29 -10.84 -1.75 3.23
CA SER A 29 -9.78 -1.09 3.99
C SER A 29 -9.01 -0.09 3.14
N ILE A 30 -8.67 -0.45 1.89
CA ILE A 30 -8.01 0.47 0.95
C ILE A 30 -8.93 1.66 0.63
N GLY A 31 -10.23 1.43 0.44
CA GLY A 31 -11.23 2.46 0.17
C GLY A 31 -11.42 3.44 1.32
N ALA A 32 -11.32 2.96 2.56
CA ALA A 32 -11.53 3.75 3.78
C ALA A 32 -10.39 4.74 4.11
N VAL A 33 -9.22 4.59 3.49
CA VAL A 33 -8.04 5.42 3.79
C VAL A 33 -7.56 6.25 2.60
N ASN A 34 -6.91 7.37 2.88
CA ASN A 34 -6.24 8.17 1.86
C ASN A 34 -4.78 7.70 1.69
N GLY A 35 -4.12 8.12 0.60
CA GLY A 35 -2.75 7.70 0.33
C GLY A 35 -1.71 8.23 1.33
N ALA A 36 -1.99 9.34 2.02
CA ALA A 36 -1.11 9.88 3.06
C ALA A 36 -1.13 9.02 4.33
N ASP A 37 -2.28 8.46 4.71
CA ASP A 37 -2.41 7.51 5.81
C ASP A 37 -1.61 6.23 5.52
N ILE A 38 -1.69 5.74 4.26
CA ILE A 38 -0.93 4.59 3.81
C ILE A 38 0.58 4.89 3.86
N LEU A 39 1.03 6.03 3.32
CA LEU A 39 2.44 6.44 3.36
C LEU A 39 2.94 6.61 4.80
N LYS A 40 2.13 7.18 5.69
CA LYS A 40 2.46 7.35 7.11
C LYS A 40 2.59 6.00 7.82
N ALA A 41 1.78 5.01 7.46
CA ALA A 41 1.93 3.66 7.99
C ALA A 41 3.23 3.00 7.48
N ILE A 42 3.54 3.13 6.19
CA ILE A 42 4.79 2.64 5.61
C ILE A 42 6.00 3.27 6.30
N ALA A 43 6.02 4.60 6.42
CA ALA A 43 7.13 5.37 6.99
C ALA A 43 7.41 5.10 8.48
N LYS A 44 6.49 4.45 9.19
CA LYS A 44 6.70 4.01 10.58
C LYS A 44 7.37 2.64 10.69
N SER A 45 7.57 1.94 9.57
CA SER A 45 8.17 0.61 9.55
C SER A 45 9.69 0.71 9.62
N LYS A 46 10.32 -0.34 10.13
CA LYS A 46 11.78 -0.46 10.10
C LYS A 46 12.26 -0.73 8.68
N GLU A 47 13.46 -0.27 8.34
CA GLU A 47 14.06 -0.48 7.01
C GLU A 47 14.47 -1.94 6.77
N ASP A 48 14.87 -2.64 7.84
CA ASP A 48 15.27 -4.05 7.83
C ASP A 48 14.18 -4.95 8.46
N PRO A 49 13.16 -5.37 7.69
CA PRO A 49 12.10 -6.22 8.23
C PRO A 49 12.65 -7.59 8.62
N LYS A 50 12.31 -8.03 9.84
CA LYS A 50 12.63 -9.37 10.33
C LYS A 50 11.55 -10.35 9.89
N VAL A 51 11.96 -11.42 9.22
CA VAL A 51 11.06 -12.52 8.83
C VAL A 51 11.02 -13.56 9.93
N ASP A 52 9.84 -13.77 10.52
CA ASP A 52 9.60 -14.87 11.45
C ASP A 52 8.94 -16.04 10.72
N ASN A 53 9.70 -17.10 10.47
CA ASN A 53 9.21 -18.29 9.79
C ASN A 53 8.35 -19.21 10.70
N ALA A 54 8.44 -19.06 12.02
CA ALA A 54 7.71 -19.88 12.97
C ALA A 54 6.35 -19.26 13.32
N GLU A 55 6.31 -17.94 13.49
CA GLU A 55 5.12 -17.21 13.91
C GLU A 55 4.44 -16.44 12.78
N GLY A 56 5.09 -16.32 11.62
CA GLY A 56 4.55 -15.67 10.44
C GLY A 56 4.09 -14.24 10.73
N ILE A 57 2.80 -13.97 10.50
CA ILE A 57 2.23 -12.63 10.63
C ILE A 57 1.91 -12.24 12.09
N GLU A 58 1.83 -13.18 13.02
CA GLU A 58 1.44 -12.92 14.42
C GLU A 58 2.53 -12.18 15.21
N ASN A 59 3.79 -12.42 14.87
CA ASN A 59 4.92 -11.75 15.51
C ASN A 59 5.37 -10.48 14.77
N ALA A 60 4.80 -10.20 13.60
CA ALA A 60 5.12 -9.00 12.85
C ALA A 60 4.63 -7.75 13.59
N THR A 61 5.50 -6.77 13.76
CA THR A 61 5.26 -5.56 14.57
C THR A 61 5.03 -4.29 13.73
N ASP A 62 5.41 -4.31 12.46
CA ASP A 62 5.26 -3.18 11.55
C ASP A 62 4.85 -3.61 10.13
N VAL A 63 4.56 -2.64 9.26
CA VAL A 63 4.04 -2.92 7.91
C VAL A 63 5.05 -3.70 7.08
N ALA A 64 6.34 -3.40 7.20
CA ALA A 64 7.39 -4.06 6.42
C ALA A 64 7.50 -5.54 6.81
N GLU A 65 7.55 -5.84 8.12
CA GLU A 65 7.53 -7.21 8.66
C GLU A 65 6.27 -7.96 8.22
N ILE A 66 5.09 -7.31 8.29
CA ILE A 66 3.82 -7.91 7.86
C ILE A 66 3.81 -8.20 6.36
N ALA A 67 4.41 -7.33 5.54
CA ALA A 67 4.43 -7.48 4.08
C ALA A 67 5.26 -8.70 3.66
N VAL A 68 6.38 -8.95 4.34
CA VAL A 68 7.29 -10.09 4.05
C VAL A 68 6.94 -11.37 4.82
N ALA A 69 6.01 -11.30 5.78
CA ALA A 69 5.63 -12.45 6.60
C ALA A 69 5.19 -13.66 5.75
N PRO A 70 5.73 -14.85 6.02
CA PRO A 70 5.31 -16.08 5.36
C PRO A 70 3.94 -16.53 5.88
N ALA A 71 3.24 -17.31 5.07
CA ALA A 71 2.04 -17.99 5.52
C ALA A 71 2.44 -19.15 6.45
N VAL A 72 2.00 -19.12 7.70
CA VAL A 72 2.18 -20.22 8.65
C VAL A 72 0.82 -20.81 9.00
N ALA A 73 0.75 -22.14 9.07
CA ALA A 73 -0.49 -22.85 9.38
C ALA A 73 -1.07 -22.37 10.71
N ASN A 74 -2.38 -22.09 10.72
CA ASN A 74 -3.13 -21.60 11.88
C ASN A 74 -2.69 -20.23 12.44
N LYS A 75 -1.74 -19.53 11.79
CA LYS A 75 -1.28 -18.20 12.20
C LYS A 75 -1.67 -17.13 11.19
N LYS A 76 -2.93 -16.68 11.32
CA LYS A 76 -3.58 -15.75 10.38
C LYS A 76 -3.88 -14.39 11.01
N GLU A 77 -3.60 -14.22 12.30
CA GLU A 77 -4.00 -13.05 13.05
C GLU A 77 -2.89 -12.00 13.07
N ILE A 78 -3.28 -10.76 12.79
CA ILE A 78 -2.46 -9.57 13.00
C ILE A 78 -2.90 -8.94 14.31
N LYS A 79 -1.96 -8.42 15.11
CA LYS A 79 -2.26 -7.71 16.37
C LYS A 79 -3.15 -6.48 16.11
N ASP A 80 -3.84 -5.98 17.14
CA ASP A 80 -4.89 -4.97 16.99
C ASP A 80 -4.43 -3.67 16.32
N GLU A 81 -3.20 -3.21 16.57
CA GLU A 81 -2.63 -2.05 15.87
C GLU A 81 -2.45 -2.30 14.37
N ALA A 82 -2.19 -3.55 13.99
CA ALA A 82 -1.98 -3.97 12.62
C ALA A 82 -3.29 -4.27 11.86
N LYS A 83 -4.43 -4.37 12.57
CA LYS A 83 -5.78 -4.48 11.97
C LYS A 83 -6.32 -3.15 11.43
N LYS A 84 -5.63 -2.03 11.67
CA LYS A 84 -6.06 -0.72 11.14
C LYS A 84 -6.03 -0.71 9.62
N ASP A 85 -7.04 -0.09 9.01
CA ASP A 85 -7.19 -0.04 7.54
C ASP A 85 -5.94 0.52 6.83
N ALA A 86 -5.30 1.53 7.42
CA ALA A 86 -4.06 2.11 6.87
C ALA A 86 -2.90 1.10 6.86
N VAL A 87 -2.77 0.27 7.90
CA VAL A 87 -1.75 -0.79 7.97
C VAL A 87 -2.07 -1.89 6.97
N ILE A 88 -3.34 -2.29 6.84
CA ILE A 88 -3.80 -3.29 5.87
C ILE A 88 -3.51 -2.82 4.44
N ALA A 89 -3.87 -1.58 4.10
CA ALA A 89 -3.60 -1.01 2.79
C ALA A 89 -2.08 -0.87 2.53
N ALA A 90 -1.32 -0.46 3.55
CA ALA A 90 0.13 -0.30 3.46
C ALA A 90 0.86 -1.62 3.23
N ARG A 91 0.48 -2.70 3.93
CA ARG A 91 1.10 -4.02 3.71
C ARG A 91 0.80 -4.56 2.32
N ILE A 92 -0.40 -4.31 1.80
CA ILE A 92 -0.80 -4.73 0.46
C ILE A 92 0.04 -3.98 -0.57
N ALA A 93 0.18 -2.66 -0.41
CA ALA A 93 1.02 -1.86 -1.29
C ALA A 93 2.49 -2.31 -1.23
N LEU A 94 3.09 -2.43 -0.04
CA LEU A 94 4.48 -2.87 0.11
C LEU A 94 4.71 -4.26 -0.47
N ARG A 95 3.83 -5.22 -0.15
CA ARG A 95 3.94 -6.58 -0.69
C ARG A 95 3.73 -6.59 -2.21
N GLY A 96 2.83 -5.76 -2.75
CA GLY A 96 2.65 -5.65 -4.20
C GLY A 96 3.83 -5.02 -4.95
N MET A 97 4.61 -4.16 -4.29
CA MET A 97 5.82 -3.54 -4.86
C MET A 97 7.08 -4.38 -4.66
N ALA A 98 7.09 -5.30 -3.70
CA ALA A 98 8.24 -6.16 -3.41
C ALA A 98 8.49 -7.18 -4.54
N LYS A 99 9.77 -7.43 -4.87
CA LYS A 99 10.20 -8.34 -5.95
C LYS A 99 9.54 -9.71 -5.90
N ASP A 100 9.51 -10.33 -4.71
CA ASP A 100 8.93 -11.66 -4.49
C ASP A 100 7.53 -11.61 -3.86
N GLY A 101 6.90 -10.44 -3.95
CA GLY A 101 5.56 -10.16 -3.46
C GLY A 101 4.49 -10.99 -4.14
N LYS A 102 3.86 -11.91 -3.40
CA LYS A 102 2.81 -12.79 -3.93
C LYS A 102 1.59 -12.79 -3.02
N PHE A 103 0.42 -12.81 -3.65
CA PHE A 103 -0.87 -12.96 -2.99
C PHE A 103 -1.47 -14.31 -3.37
N VAL A 104 -2.02 -15.02 -2.39
CA VAL A 104 -2.64 -16.32 -2.61
C VAL A 104 -4.05 -16.09 -3.16
N ALA A 105 -4.28 -16.50 -4.40
CA ALA A 105 -5.61 -16.64 -4.98
C ALA A 105 -6.09 -18.10 -4.88
N LYS A 106 -7.40 -18.33 -5.02
CA LYS A 106 -7.94 -19.68 -5.07
C LYS A 106 -7.58 -20.35 -6.40
N THR A 107 -7.15 -21.62 -6.36
CA THR A 107 -6.84 -22.41 -7.56
C THR A 107 -8.11 -22.68 -8.37
N GLY A 108 -8.05 -22.45 -9.69
CA GLY A 108 -9.15 -22.73 -10.62
C GLY A 108 -10.22 -21.64 -10.71
N GLU A 109 -9.97 -20.45 -10.17
CA GLU A 109 -10.94 -19.34 -10.17
C GLU A 109 -10.30 -17.97 -10.49
N ASP A 110 -10.48 -17.51 -11.72
CA ASP A 110 -9.90 -16.24 -12.19
C ASP A 110 -10.46 -15.00 -11.47
N LYS A 111 -11.72 -15.06 -11.01
CA LYS A 111 -12.39 -13.93 -10.35
C LYS A 111 -11.67 -13.48 -9.07
N SER A 112 -11.20 -14.43 -8.26
CA SER A 112 -10.41 -14.14 -7.06
C SER A 112 -9.10 -13.44 -7.42
N ALA A 113 -8.39 -13.91 -8.46
CA ALA A 113 -7.15 -13.30 -8.93
C ALA A 113 -7.38 -11.86 -9.44
N PHE A 114 -8.44 -11.62 -10.23
CA PHE A 114 -8.77 -10.27 -10.71
C PHE A 114 -9.11 -9.30 -9.56
N ALA A 115 -9.89 -9.75 -8.58
CA ALA A 115 -10.23 -8.93 -7.43
C ALA A 115 -8.98 -8.57 -6.59
N ILE A 116 -8.08 -9.52 -6.37
CA ILE A 116 -6.80 -9.29 -5.67
C ILE A 116 -5.95 -8.29 -6.45
N ASN A 117 -5.79 -8.49 -7.76
CA ASN A 117 -4.99 -7.61 -8.61
C ASN A 117 -5.54 -6.17 -8.60
N GLY A 118 -6.87 -6.01 -8.65
CA GLY A 118 -7.53 -4.71 -8.56
C GLY A 118 -7.28 -4.01 -7.21
N ALA A 119 -7.38 -4.74 -6.11
CA ALA A 119 -7.08 -4.22 -4.77
C ALA A 119 -5.61 -3.80 -4.65
N VAL A 120 -4.68 -4.67 -5.09
CA VAL A 120 -3.23 -4.39 -5.06
C VAL A 120 -2.90 -3.16 -5.91
N ALA A 121 -3.38 -3.10 -7.15
CA ALA A 121 -3.15 -1.96 -8.04
C ALA A 121 -3.70 -0.65 -7.44
N SER A 122 -4.88 -0.68 -6.82
CA SER A 122 -5.47 0.47 -6.14
C SER A 122 -4.60 0.97 -4.99
N ALA A 123 -4.13 0.07 -4.12
CA ALA A 123 -3.26 0.41 -2.99
C ALA A 123 -1.93 1.02 -3.46
N VAL A 124 -1.27 0.39 -4.44
CA VAL A 124 0.00 0.88 -5.01
C VAL A 124 -0.19 2.25 -5.68
N ASN A 125 -1.26 2.42 -6.48
CA ASN A 125 -1.55 3.69 -7.13
C ASN A 125 -1.80 4.81 -6.13
N LYS A 126 -2.52 4.56 -5.03
CA LYS A 126 -2.73 5.56 -3.96
C LYS A 126 -1.41 6.00 -3.32
N VAL A 127 -0.52 5.06 -3.04
CA VAL A 127 0.82 5.35 -2.46
C VAL A 127 1.65 6.18 -3.42
N LEU A 128 1.84 5.72 -4.66
CA LEU A 128 2.72 6.38 -5.63
C LEU A 128 2.19 7.75 -6.07
N SER A 129 0.87 7.90 -6.26
CA SER A 129 0.27 9.19 -6.61
C SER A 129 0.46 10.23 -5.49
N THR A 130 0.24 9.83 -4.24
CA THR A 130 0.44 10.73 -3.09
C THR A 130 1.91 11.10 -2.93
N LEU A 131 2.82 10.14 -3.05
CA LEU A 131 4.26 10.40 -2.99
C LEU A 131 4.70 11.37 -4.09
N THR A 132 4.18 11.18 -5.31
CA THR A 132 4.47 12.06 -6.45
C THR A 132 4.00 13.49 -6.18
N ILE A 133 2.79 13.67 -5.63
CA ILE A 133 2.27 14.99 -5.28
C ILE A 133 3.13 15.64 -4.18
N ALA A 134 3.49 14.88 -3.14
CA ALA A 134 4.32 15.38 -2.05
C ALA A 134 5.70 15.88 -2.56
N ILE A 135 6.33 15.12 -3.45
CA ILE A 135 7.60 15.51 -4.08
C ILE A 135 7.42 16.77 -4.93
N ARG A 136 6.37 16.83 -5.76
CA ARG A 136 6.09 18.01 -6.61
C ARG A 136 5.87 19.27 -5.79
N ASN A 137 5.09 19.19 -4.70
CA ASN A 137 4.84 20.33 -3.82
C ASN A 137 6.15 20.83 -3.19
N ARG A 138 7.00 19.92 -2.71
CA ARG A 138 8.29 20.28 -2.11
C ARG A 138 9.24 20.93 -3.14
N VAL A 139 9.25 20.42 -4.37
CA VAL A 139 10.04 21.00 -5.47
C VAL A 139 9.49 22.38 -5.86
N ASP A 140 8.17 22.53 -5.98
CA ASP A 140 7.50 23.80 -6.31
C ASP A 140 7.78 24.89 -5.28
N GLU A 141 7.73 24.57 -3.98
CA GLU A 141 8.13 25.49 -2.90
C GLU A 141 9.58 25.98 -3.09
N GLY A 142 10.51 25.06 -3.36
CA GLY A 142 11.91 25.41 -3.60
C GLY A 142 12.09 26.29 -4.85
N LEU A 143 11.39 25.98 -5.94
CA LEU A 143 11.45 26.77 -7.18
C LEU A 143 10.84 28.16 -7.01
N LYS A 144 9.76 28.31 -6.24
CA LYS A 144 9.17 29.62 -5.92
C LYS A 144 10.14 30.50 -5.16
N GLU A 145 10.87 29.93 -4.19
CA GLU A 145 11.87 30.67 -3.44
C GLU A 145 13.04 31.11 -4.32
N ILE A 146 13.54 30.24 -5.20
CA ILE A 146 14.57 30.60 -6.19
C ILE A 146 14.08 31.77 -7.08
N ASN A 147 12.85 31.69 -7.58
CA ASN A 147 12.27 32.75 -8.42
C ASN A 147 12.15 34.08 -7.67
N ARG A 148 11.80 34.06 -6.38
CA ARG A 148 11.73 35.26 -5.53
C ARG A 148 13.10 35.93 -5.42
N VAL A 149 14.13 35.16 -5.04
CA VAL A 149 15.50 35.66 -4.89
C VAL A 149 16.05 36.22 -6.21
N LEU A 150 15.82 35.54 -7.34
CA LEU A 150 16.21 36.03 -8.66
C LEU A 150 15.51 37.34 -9.03
N GLY A 151 14.24 37.49 -8.66
CA GLY A 151 13.48 38.73 -8.84
C GLY A 151 14.08 39.91 -8.05
N GLU A 152 14.49 39.66 -6.80
CA GLU A 152 15.13 40.67 -5.94
C GLU A 152 16.49 41.11 -6.48
N ILE A 153 17.35 40.16 -6.90
CA ILE A 153 18.66 40.46 -7.50
C ILE A 153 18.50 41.35 -8.74
N LYS A 154 17.58 40.99 -9.64
CA LYS A 154 17.31 41.75 -10.86
C LYS A 154 16.85 43.20 -10.56
N GLN A 155 16.09 43.42 -9.49
CA GLN A 155 15.67 44.76 -9.08
C GLN A 155 16.82 45.56 -8.42
N GLY A 156 17.68 44.90 -7.67
CA GLY A 156 18.87 45.51 -7.06
C GLY A 156 19.88 46.01 -8.11
N GLU A 157 20.14 45.23 -9.16
CA GLU A 157 21.02 45.64 -10.27
C GLU A 157 20.51 46.89 -11.01
N GLY A 158 19.19 46.98 -11.24
CA GLY A 158 18.58 48.14 -11.89
C GLY A 158 18.56 49.39 -11.00
N SER A 159 18.56 49.21 -9.68
CA SER A 159 18.59 50.31 -8.71
C SER A 159 19.99 50.90 -8.61
N VAL A 160 21.05 50.08 -8.55
CA VAL A 160 22.44 50.57 -8.51
C VAL A 160 22.82 51.34 -9.78
N ALA A 161 22.32 50.94 -10.94
CA ALA A 161 22.57 51.64 -12.21
C ALA A 161 21.94 53.04 -12.25
N LYS A 162 20.78 53.28 -11.62
CA LYS A 162 20.08 54.57 -11.64
C LYS A 162 20.56 55.59 -10.60
N ILE A 163 21.28 55.16 -9.57
CA ILE A 163 21.79 56.07 -8.52
C ILE A 163 23.13 56.71 -8.94
N ASN A 164 23.80 56.14 -9.96
CA ASN A 164 25.11 56.57 -10.44
C ASN A 164 25.06 57.39 -11.75
N GLU A 165 23.89 57.83 -12.19
CA GLU A 165 23.66 58.78 -13.29
C GLU A 165 23.16 60.12 -12.75
#